data_AF-A0A388PG37-F1
#
_entry.id   AF-A0A388PG37-F1
#
_cell.length_a   1.000
_cell.length_b   1.000
_cell.length_c   1.000
_cell.angle_alpha   90.00
_cell.angle_beta   90.00
_cell.angle_gamma   90.00
#
_symmetry.space_group_name_H-M   'P 1'
#
loop_
_entity.id
_entity.type
_entity.pdbx_description
1 polymer ?
#
loop_
_entity_poly.entity_id
_entity_poly.type
_entity_poly.pdbx_seq_one_letter_code
_entity_poly.pdbx_strand_id
1 'polypeptide(L)' 'MSTKNYNSFPEAPEVLLQPGEQFRLVRRRQTLDQILQNETGPEGL' A
#
# COMPACT_ATOMS: atom_id res chain seq x y z
N MET A 1 -7.00 -9.21 -13.01
CA MET A 1 -6.62 -9.57 -11.62
C MET A 1 -5.56 -8.58 -11.18
N SER A 2 -5.83 -7.79 -10.14
CA SER A 2 -4.81 -6.88 -9.61
C SER A 2 -3.79 -7.70 -8.84
N THR A 3 -2.53 -7.68 -9.25
CA THR A 3 -1.40 -8.36 -8.57
C THR A 3 -0.97 -7.65 -7.28
N LYS A 4 -1.82 -6.75 -6.78
CA LYS A 4 -1.60 -5.98 -5.56
C LYS A 4 -1.51 -6.93 -4.37
N ASN A 5 -0.51 -6.70 -3.52
CA ASN A 5 -0.22 -7.50 -2.33
C ASN A 5 0.06 -9.00 -2.56
N TYR A 6 0.39 -9.41 -3.79
CA TYR A 6 0.91 -10.75 -4.03
C TYR A 6 2.20 -10.98 -3.20
N ASN A 7 2.33 -12.16 -2.58
CA ASN A 7 3.35 -12.48 -1.57
C ASN A 7 3.31 -11.59 -0.31
N SER A 8 2.14 -11.02 0.01
CA SER A 8 1.95 -10.16 1.19
C SER A 8 2.86 -8.93 1.19
N PHE A 9 3.33 -8.48 0.03
CA PHE A 9 4.13 -7.26 -0.06
C PHE A 9 3.24 -6.02 0.00
N PRO A 10 3.53 -5.06 0.87
CA PRO A 10 2.79 -3.81 0.89
C PRO A 10 2.97 -3.05 -0.42
N GLU A 11 1.91 -2.34 -0.83
CA GLU A 11 1.97 -1.46 -1.97
C GLU A 11 3.06 -0.38 -1.80
N ALA A 12 3.84 -0.18 -2.85
CA ALA A 12 4.97 0.75 -2.86
C ALA A 12 4.51 2.22 -2.76
N PRO A 13 5.33 3.12 -2.18
CA PRO A 13 5.06 4.55 -2.27
C PRO A 13 5.20 5.04 -3.71
N GLU A 14 4.54 6.16 -4.03
CA GLU A 14 4.68 6.85 -5.31
C GLU A 14 5.03 8.31 -5.05
N VAL A 15 5.98 8.82 -5.83
CA VAL A 15 6.38 10.23 -5.82
C VAL A 15 6.13 10.84 -7.18
N LEU A 16 5.76 12.11 -7.19
CA LEU A 16 5.60 12.92 -8.38
C LEU A 16 6.80 13.86 -8.48
N LEU A 17 7.50 13.82 -9.61
CA LEU A 17 8.47 14.83 -9.98
C LEU A 17 7.74 16.10 -10.41
N GLN A 18 8.00 17.20 -9.72
CA GLN A 18 7.48 18.53 -10.01
C GLN A 18 8.55 19.36 -10.75
N PRO A 19 8.16 20.48 -11.40
CA PRO A 19 9.12 21.42 -11.95
C PRO A 19 10.16 21.87 -10.91
N GLY A 20 11.40 22.08 -11.35
CA GLY A 20 12.51 22.42 -10.46
C GLY A 20 13.03 21.25 -9.63
N GLU A 21 12.92 20.02 -10.15
CA GLU A 21 13.52 18.80 -9.57
C GLU A 21 13.03 18.43 -8.17
N GLN A 22 11.84 18.91 -7.80
CA GLN A 22 11.23 18.62 -6.50
C GLN A 22 10.38 17.36 -6.56
N PHE A 23 10.60 16.43 -5.62
CA PHE A 23 9.77 15.24 -5.49
C PHE A 23 8.69 15.45 -4.43
N ARG A 24 7.43 15.20 -4.80
CA ARG A 24 6.29 15.22 -3.89
C ARG A 24 5.76 13.80 -3.67
N LEU A 25 5.64 13.37 -2.43
CA LEU A 25 4.96 12.11 -2.10
C LEU A 25 3.48 12.22 -2.43
N VAL A 26 3.01 11.39 -3.38
CA VAL A 26 1.59 11.36 -3.81
C VAL A 26 0.87 10.10 -3.34
N ARG A 27 1.61 9.03 -3.04
CA ARG A 27 1.08 7.87 -2.32
C ARG A 27 2.09 7.37 -1.29
N ARG A 28 1.63 7.17 -0.06
CA ARG A 28 2.44 6.55 1.00
C ARG A 28 2.56 5.05 0.77
N ARG A 29 3.66 4.47 1.25
CA ARG A 29 3.80 3.01 1.34
C ARG A 29 2.70 2.47 2.24
N GLN A 30 2.08 1.37 1.83
CA GLN A 30 1.09 0.67 2.64
C GLN A 30 1.76 0.04 3.87
N THR A 31 1.08 0.04 5.02
CA THR A 31 1.54 -0.68 6.22
C THR A 31 1.10 -2.14 6.19
N LEU A 32 1.62 -2.97 7.10
CA LEU A 32 1.14 -4.35 7.24
C LEU A 32 -0.33 -4.41 7.71
N ASP A 33 -0.74 -3.55 8.63
CA ASP A 33 -2.14 -3.50 9.06
C ASP A 33 -3.08 -3.16 7.89
N GLN A 34 -2.65 -2.27 7.00
CA GLN A 34 -3.43 -1.89 5.82
C GLN A 34 -3.52 -3.01 4.77
N ILE A 35 -2.56 -3.95 4.70
CA ILE A 35 -2.73 -5.13 3.82
C ILE A 35 -3.72 -6.13 4.40
N LEU A 36 -3.91 -6.14 5.73
CA LEU A 36 -4.78 -7.05 6.47
C LEU A 36 -6.16 -6.46 6.83
N GLN A 37 -6.47 -5.25 6.35
CA GLN A 37 -7.64 -4.50 6.82
C GLN A 37 -9.00 -5.11 6.42
N ASN A 38 -9.02 -5.99 5.42
CA ASN A 38 -10.25 -6.59 4.90
C ASN A 38 -10.43 -8.04 5.37
N GLU A 39 -9.40 -8.59 5.98
CA GLU A 39 -9.34 -9.94 6.50
C GLU A 39 -10.21 -9.98 7.76
N THR A 40 -11.19 -10.88 7.74
CA THR A 40 -12.06 -11.12 8.89
C THR A 40 -11.74 -12.50 9.44
N GLY A 41 -11.54 -12.56 10.75
CA GLY A 41 -11.49 -13.82 11.46
C GLY A 41 -12.88 -14.46 11.53
N PRO A 42 -12.97 -15.78 11.62
CA PRO A 42 -14.22 -16.44 11.97
C PRO A 42 -14.69 -16.01 13.36
N GLU A 43 -16.00 -15.79 13.52
CA GLU A 43 -16.58 -15.53 14.84
C GLU A 43 -16.50 -16.78 15.71
N GLY A 44 -15.90 -16.67 16.90
CA GLY A 44 -15.92 -17.73 17.92
C GLY A 44 -14.90 -18.85 17.74
N LEU A 45 -13.83 -18.63 16.97
CA LEU A 45 -12.60 -19.44 17.05
C LEU A 45 -11.60 -18.87 18.05
#